data_AF-A0A4Q3UNT8-F1
#
_entry.id   AF-A0A4Q3UNT8-F1
#
_cell.length_a   1.000
_cell.length_b   1.000
_cell.length_c   1.000
_cell.angle_alpha   90.00
_cell.angle_beta   90.00
_cell.angle_gamma   90.00
#
_symmetry.space_group_name_H-M   'P 1'
#
loop_
_entity.id
_entity.type
_entity.pdbx_description
1 polymer ?
#
loop_
_entity_poly.entity_id
_entity_poly.type
_entity_poly.pdbx_seq_one_letter_code
_entity_poly.pdbx_strand_id
1 'polypeptide(L)' 'LWTASGKSNKDMSEILNISARTVNKHLEQIFIKIGVENRASAAAAATRVLLS' A
#
# COMPACT_ATOMS: atom_id res chain seq x y z
N LEU A 1 7.88 5.17 -4.76
CA LEU A 1 8.17 4.27 -3.62
C LEU A 1 7.40 4.71 -2.34
N TRP A 2 6.06 4.81 -2.38
CA TRP A 2 5.28 5.35 -1.25
C TRP A 2 4.76 4.27 -0.29
N THR A 3 4.48 3.06 -0.80
CA THR A 3 4.03 1.90 -0.01
C THR A 3 5.18 1.09 0.60
N ALA A 4 6.36 1.07 -0.05
CA ALA A 4 7.54 0.34 0.43
C ALA A 4 8.35 1.09 1.52
N SER A 5 8.12 2.39 1.70
CA SER A 5 8.85 3.22 2.69
C SER A 5 8.22 3.22 4.09
N GLY A 6 7.38 2.23 4.42
CA GLY A 6 6.87 2.05 5.79
C GLY A 6 5.84 3.07 6.31
N LYS A 7 5.37 4.04 5.49
CA LYS A 7 4.38 5.03 5.94
C LYS A 7 3.09 4.35 6.40
N SER A 8 2.61 4.69 7.59
CA SER A 8 1.39 4.13 8.15
C SER A 8 0.16 4.64 7.40
N ASN A 9 -1.00 3.98 7.56
CA ASN A 9 -2.26 4.49 7.00
C ASN A 9 -2.60 5.88 7.54
N LYS A 10 -2.12 6.22 8.74
CA LYS A 10 -2.28 7.55 9.35
C LYS A 10 -1.46 8.61 8.61
N ASP A 11 -0.19 8.35 8.32
CA ASP A 11 0.64 9.30 7.57
C ASP A 11 0.07 9.52 6.15
N MET A 12 -0.40 8.44 5.51
CA MET A 12 -1.07 8.55 4.22
C MET A 12 -2.39 9.32 4.31
N SER A 13 -3.13 9.17 5.42
CA SER A 13 -4.39 9.88 5.66
C SER A 13 -4.18 11.39 5.76
N GLU A 14 -3.11 11.81 6.43
CA GLU A 14 -2.73 13.21 6.59
C GLU A 14 -2.29 13.82 5.26
N ILE A 15 -1.49 13.09 4.47
CA ILE A 15 -0.97 13.55 3.17
C ILE A 15 -2.08 13.66 2.12
N LEU A 16 -2.99 12.67 2.09
CA LEU A 16 -4.08 12.62 1.12
C LEU A 16 -5.35 13.35 1.60
N ASN A 17 -5.32 13.89 2.82
CA ASN A 17 -6.46 14.54 3.49
C ASN A 17 -7.76 13.69 3.46
N ILE A 18 -7.63 12.39 3.67
CA ILE A 18 -8.73 11.41 3.74
C ILE A 18 -8.58 10.58 5.01
N SER A 19 -9.61 9.88 5.46
CA SER A 19 -9.48 9.03 6.65
C SER A 19 -8.52 7.86 6.45
N ALA A 20 -7.83 7.42 7.50
CA ALA A 20 -6.99 6.20 7.46
C ALA A 20 -7.79 4.95 7.06
N ARG A 21 -9.10 4.92 7.34
CA ARG A 21 -10.02 3.88 6.88
C ARG A 21 -10.23 3.92 5.36
N THR A 22 -10.34 5.11 4.78
CA THR A 22 -10.43 5.32 3.33
C THR A 22 -9.14 4.87 2.65
N VAL A 23 -7.97 5.22 3.20
CA VAL A 23 -6.67 4.71 2.74
C VAL A 23 -6.66 3.19 2.75
N ASN A 24 -7.10 2.56 3.84
CA ASN A 24 -7.13 1.10 3.95
C ASN A 24 -8.02 0.47 2.85
N LYS A 25 -9.20 1.04 2.58
CA LYS A 25 -10.04 0.53 1.49
C LYS A 25 -9.41 0.68 0.13
N HIS A 26 -8.71 1.77 -0.15
CA HIS A 26 -7.97 1.90 -1.41
C HIS A 26 -6.86 0.85 -1.53
N LEU A 27 -6.12 0.59 -0.45
CA LEU A 27 -5.08 -0.44 -0.44
C LEU A 27 -5.66 -1.83 -0.68
N GLU A 28 -6.76 -2.20 -0.03
CA GLU A 28 -7.44 -3.48 -0.28
C GLU A 28 -7.84 -3.64 -1.76
N GLN A 29 -8.38 -2.59 -2.39
CA GLN A 29 -8.73 -2.64 -3.80
C GLN A 29 -7.50 -2.76 -4.72
N ILE A 30 -6.40 -2.08 -4.38
CA ILE A 30 -5.14 -2.20 -5.11
C ILE A 30 -4.60 -3.62 -4.99
N PHE A 31 -4.62 -4.20 -3.77
CA PHE A 31 -4.13 -5.55 -3.52
C PHE A 31 -4.89 -6.60 -4.32
N ILE A 32 -6.22 -6.50 -4.38
CA ILE A 32 -7.06 -7.35 -5.24
C ILE A 32 -6.63 -7.23 -6.72
N LYS A 33 -6.43 -6.01 -7.22
CA LYS A 33 -6.08 -5.77 -8.63
C LYS A 33 -4.71 -6.34 -9.01
N ILE A 34 -3.76 -6.38 -8.08
CA ILE A 34 -2.41 -6.92 -8.31
C ILE A 34 -2.26 -8.37 -7.81
N GLY A 35 -3.35 -9.00 -7.37
CA GLY A 35 -3.37 -10.41 -6.96
C GLY A 35 -2.59 -10.71 -5.68
N VAL A 36 -2.43 -9.74 -4.78
CA VAL A 36 -1.76 -9.93 -3.48
C VAL A 36 -2.77 -9.83 -2.35
N GLU A 37 -2.54 -10.58 -1.27
CA GLU A 37 -3.51 -10.68 -0.18
C GLU A 37 -3.38 -9.58 0.88
N ASN A 38 -2.19 -8.97 1.00
CA ASN A 38 -1.92 -7.99 2.02
C ASN A 38 -0.70 -7.11 1.66
N ARG A 39 -0.44 -6.12 2.54
CA ARG A 39 0.63 -5.13 2.38
C ARG A 39 2.03 -5.74 2.34
N ALA A 40 2.28 -6.80 3.12
CA ALA A 40 3.59 -7.46 3.13
C ALA A 40 3.84 -8.18 1.79
N SER A 41 2.83 -8.89 1.28
CA SER A 41 2.88 -9.52 -0.04
C SER A 41 3.05 -8.49 -1.16
N ALA A 42 2.34 -7.34 -1.08
CA ALA A 42 2.50 -6.24 -2.02
C ALA A 42 3.91 -5.63 -2.00
N ALA A 43 4.49 -5.44 -0.81
CA ALA A 43 5.84 -4.94 -0.65
C ALA A 43 6.87 -5.94 -1.21
N ALA A 44 6.72 -7.23 -0.91
CA ALA A 44 7.58 -8.27 -1.44
C ALA A 44 7.51 -8.38 -2.98
N ALA A 45 6.30 -8.26 -3.56
CA ALA A 45 6.11 -8.23 -5.00
C ALA A 45 6.77 -7.00 -5.63
N ALA A 46 6.59 -5.82 -5.05
CA ALA A 46 7.24 -4.59 -5.52
C ALA A 46 8.77 -4.68 -5.44
N THR A 47 9.31 -5.24 -4.35
CA THR A 47 10.75 -5.48 -4.20
C THR A 47 11.29 -6.42 -5.26
N ARG A 48 10.56 -7.51 -5.58
CA ARG A 48 10.94 -8.44 -6.66
C ARG A 48 11.02 -7.76 -8.03
N VAL A 49 10.09 -6.86 -8.34
CA VAL A 49 10.07 -6.11 -9.62
C VAL A 49 11.13 -5.01 -9.67
N LEU A 50 11.45 -4.39 -8.53
CA LEU A 50 12.41 -3.28 -8.48
C LEU A 50 13.88 -3.73 -8.41
N LEU A 51 14.15 -4.97 -7.98
CA LEU A 51 15.49 -5.55 -7.87
C LEU A 51 15.82 -6.55 -9.00
N SER A 52 14.90 -6.73 -9.96
CA SER A 52 15.14 -7.47 -11.21
C SER A 52 15.61 -6.54 -12.32
#